data_AF-A0A6P2Z4V5-F1
#
_entry.id   AF-A0A6P2Z4V5-F1
#
_cell.length_a   1.000
_cell.length_b   1.000
_cell.length_c   1.000
_cell.angle_alpha   90.00
_cell.angle_beta   90.00
_cell.angle_gamma   90.00
#
_symmetry.space_group_name_H-M   'P 1'
#
loop_
_entity.id
_entity.type
_entity.pdbx_description
1 polymer ?
#
loop_
_entity_poly.entity_id
_entity_poly.type
_entity_poly.pdbx_seq_one_letter_code
_entity_poly.pdbx_strand_id
1 'polypeptide(L)'
;MADRRQLEAELTKLDARLADERQAVSVVRRQLDSRPLIPAPSVGAAWHPEAHAVTELRAVLAARRSTVSRLEAQRAAVAARLEQAKRLQSASRDAISGASQ
;
A
#
# COMPACT_ATOMS: atom_id res chain seq x y z
N MET A 1 -21.42 -18.31 -3.65
CA MET A 1 -21.57 -17.24 -2.62
C MET A 1 -20.30 -17.00 -1.80
N ALA A 2 -19.43 -18.00 -1.55
CA ALA A 2 -18.21 -17.83 -0.75
C ALA A 2 -17.17 -16.86 -1.36
N ASP A 3 -17.01 -16.86 -2.68
CA ASP A 3 -15.98 -16.10 -3.38
C ASP A 3 -16.11 -14.56 -3.20
N ARG A 4 -17.34 -14.03 -3.23
CA ARG A 4 -17.58 -12.58 -3.05
C ARG A 4 -17.21 -12.11 -1.64
N ARG A 5 -17.67 -12.82 -0.61
CA ARG A 5 -17.37 -12.49 0.80
C ARG A 5 -15.88 -12.60 1.09
N GLN A 6 -15.20 -13.56 0.45
CA GLN A 6 -13.76 -13.72 0.55
C GLN A 6 -13.02 -12.53 -0.06
N LEU A 7 -13.41 -12.07 -1.26
CA LEU A 7 -12.83 -10.87 -1.89
C LEU A 7 -13.09 -9.60 -1.08
N GLU A 8 -14.27 -9.43 -0.49
CA GLU A 8 -14.60 -8.31 0.41
C GLU A 8 -13.71 -8.32 1.68
N ALA A 9 -13.51 -9.49 2.28
CA ALA A 9 -12.63 -9.65 3.43
C ALA A 9 -11.16 -9.39 3.09
N GLU A 10 -10.70 -9.85 1.91
CA GLU A 10 -9.36 -9.57 1.41
C GLU A 10 -9.15 -8.07 1.18
N LEU A 11 -10.12 -7.39 0.56
CA LEU A 11 -10.07 -5.95 0.35
C LEU A 11 -9.96 -5.19 1.68
N THR A 12 -10.74 -5.59 2.68
CA THR A 12 -10.70 -5.00 4.03
C THR A 12 -9.33 -5.19 4.69
N LYS A 13 -8.72 -6.38 4.56
CA LYS A 13 -7.37 -6.65 5.08
C LYS A 13 -6.31 -5.81 4.36
N LEU A 14 -6.41 -5.68 3.05
CA LEU A 14 -5.51 -4.83 2.26
C LEU A 14 -5.65 -3.36 2.66
N ASP A 15 -6.87 -2.87 2.88
CA ASP A 15 -7.14 -1.50 3.33
C ASP A 15 -6.52 -1.21 4.71
N ALA A 16 -6.68 -2.12 5.67
CA ALA A 16 -6.05 -1.97 6.98
C ALA A 16 -4.52 -1.93 6.88
N ARG A 17 -3.92 -2.88 6.15
CA ARG A 17 -2.46 -2.93 5.96
C ARG A 17 -1.92 -1.70 5.23
N LEU A 18 -2.68 -1.16 4.28
CA LEU A 18 -2.33 0.05 3.54
C LEU A 18 -2.36 1.29 4.44
N ALA A 19 -3.34 1.38 5.34
CA ALA A 19 -3.39 2.44 6.35
C ALA A 19 -2.17 2.38 7.28
N ASP A 20 -1.82 1.19 7.78
CA ASP A 20 -0.65 0.97 8.64
C ASP A 20 0.65 1.37 7.94
N GLU A 21 0.84 0.96 6.67
CA GLU A 21 2.07 1.26 5.94
C GLU A 21 2.16 2.76 5.59
N ARG A 22 1.05 3.41 5.24
CA ARG A 22 1.00 4.87 5.03
C ARG A 22 1.32 5.63 6.30
N GLN A 23 0.84 5.15 7.45
CA GLN A 23 1.18 5.73 8.74
C GLN A 23 2.67 5.55 9.05
N ALA A 24 3.24 4.37 8.79
CA ALA A 24 4.68 4.13 8.97
C ALA A 24 5.54 5.02 8.06
N VAL A 25 5.13 5.24 6.80
CA VAL A 25 5.76 6.21 5.89
C VAL A 25 5.72 7.63 6.48
N SER A 26 4.58 8.04 7.03
CA SER A 26 4.42 9.35 7.68
C SER A 26 5.36 9.50 8.88
N VAL A 27 5.47 8.49 9.73
CA VAL A 27 6.38 8.46 10.88
C VAL A 27 7.84 8.59 10.44
N VAL A 28 8.28 7.79 9.45
CA VAL A 28 9.67 7.85 8.96
C VAL A 28 9.97 9.20 8.32
N ARG A 29 9.00 9.80 7.61
CA ARG A 29 9.18 11.14 7.04
C ARG A 29 9.32 12.19 8.13
N ARG A 30 8.49 12.16 9.18
CA ARG A 30 8.65 13.06 10.34
C ARG A 30 10.01 12.90 11.03
N GLN A 31 10.52 11.67 11.16
CA GLN A 31 11.86 11.43 11.70
C GLN A 31 12.95 12.08 10.84
N LEU A 32 12.84 11.98 9.52
CA LEU A 32 13.75 12.65 8.59
C LEU A 32 13.63 14.18 8.67
N ASP A 33 12.42 14.71 8.73
CA ASP A 33 12.15 16.16 8.80
C ASP A 33 12.64 16.76 10.13
N SER A 34 12.60 15.99 11.22
CA SER A 34 13.10 16.41 12.54
C SER A 34 14.63 16.40 12.68
N ARG A 35 15.35 15.83 11.70
CA ARG A 35 16.81 15.74 11.77
C ARG A 35 17.46 17.02 11.23
N PRO A 36 18.45 17.58 11.94
CA PRO A 36 19.18 18.75 11.46
C PRO A 36 19.83 18.46 10.10
N LEU A 37 19.94 19.50 9.26
CA LEU A 37 20.84 19.48 8.12
C LEU A 37 22.26 19.30 8.66
N ILE A 38 22.78 18.07 8.58
CA ILE A 38 24.16 17.78 8.96
C ILE A 38 25.07 18.62 8.07
N PRO A 39 25.92 19.49 8.63
CA PRO A 39 26.89 20.26 7.85
C PRO A 39 27.75 19.30 7.02
N ALA A 40 28.10 19.71 5.80
CA ALA A 40 29.00 18.91 4.97
C ALA A 40 30.29 18.62 5.77
N PRO A 41 30.77 17.36 5.77
CA PRO A 41 31.94 17.01 6.57
C PRO A 41 33.15 17.80 6.10
N SER A 42 33.93 18.31 7.06
CA SER A 42 35.29 18.80 6.81
C SER A 42 36.12 17.68 6.15
N VAL A 43 36.99 18.05 5.21
CA VAL A 43 37.90 17.11 4.52
C VAL A 43 38.68 16.30 5.58
N GLY A 44 38.48 14.97 5.61
CA GLY A 44 39.19 14.04 6.50
C GLY A 44 38.31 13.20 7.46
N ALA A 45 37.01 13.49 7.60
CA ALA A 45 36.11 12.67 8.41
C ALA A 45 35.54 11.48 7.61
N ALA A 46 36.09 10.28 7.79
CA ALA A 46 35.73 9.09 7.02
C ALA A 46 34.34 8.49 7.34
N TRP A 47 33.72 8.85 8.47
CA TRP A 47 32.42 8.31 8.87
C TRP A 47 31.64 9.30 9.75
N HIS A 48 30.38 9.59 9.38
CA HIS A 48 29.46 10.40 10.18
C HIS A 48 28.23 9.58 10.56
N PRO A 49 28.10 9.15 11.84
CA PRO A 49 27.05 8.23 12.26
C PRO A 49 25.64 8.77 12.00
N GLU A 50 25.44 10.07 12.11
CA GLU A 50 24.15 10.71 11.86
C GLU A 50 23.80 10.73 10.35
N ALA A 51 24.81 10.87 9.47
CA ALA A 51 24.59 10.89 8.02
C ALA A 51 24.28 9.48 7.52
N HIS A 52 24.94 8.48 8.10
CA HIS A 52 24.60 7.09 7.88
C HIS A 52 23.17 6.78 8.35
N ALA A 53 22.79 7.21 9.56
CA ALA A 53 21.43 7.01 10.06
C ALA A 53 20.36 7.69 9.19
N VAL A 54 20.63 8.85 8.58
CA VAL A 54 19.70 9.51 7.63
C VAL A 54 19.58 8.70 6.34
N THR A 55 20.69 8.15 5.86
CA THR A 55 20.72 7.29 4.67
C THR A 55 19.89 6.02 4.88
N GLU A 56 20.04 5.36 6.03
CA GLU A 56 19.23 4.21 6.43
C GLU A 56 17.73 4.56 6.48
N LEU A 57 17.36 5.68 7.11
CA LEU A 57 15.96 6.11 7.14
C LEU A 57 15.40 6.40 5.74
N ARG A 58 16.20 6.96 4.82
CA ARG A 58 15.81 7.18 3.42
C ARG A 58 15.61 5.85 2.69
N ALA A 59 16.47 4.86 2.92
CA ALA A 59 16.33 3.52 2.36
C ALA A 59 15.04 2.84 2.87
N VAL A 60 14.79 2.91 4.19
CA VAL A 60 13.54 2.43 4.80
C VAL A 60 12.33 3.13 4.19
N LEU A 61 12.36 4.46 4.06
CA LEU A 61 11.27 5.22 3.45
C LEU A 61 10.99 4.76 2.01
N ALA A 62 12.03 4.54 1.20
CA ALA A 62 11.89 4.06 -0.17
C ALA A 62 11.28 2.64 -0.22
N ALA A 63 11.76 1.73 0.62
CA ALA A 63 11.23 0.36 0.72
C ALA A 63 9.76 0.33 1.14
N ARG A 64 9.39 1.18 2.11
CA ARG A 64 8.00 1.34 2.57
C ARG A 64 7.08 1.89 1.48
N ARG A 65 7.50 2.94 0.77
CA ARG A 65 6.75 3.49 -0.37
C ARG A 65 6.54 2.45 -1.48
N SER A 66 7.56 1.66 -1.79
CA SER A 66 7.43 0.53 -2.73
C SER A 66 6.39 -0.50 -2.26
N THR A 67 6.37 -0.79 -0.96
CA THR A 67 5.37 -1.67 -0.36
C THR A 67 3.96 -1.10 -0.44
N VAL A 68 3.76 0.20 -0.18
CA VAL A 68 2.47 0.88 -0.40
C VAL A 68 2.02 0.72 -1.84
N SER A 69 2.87 1.03 -2.84
CA SER A 69 2.50 0.90 -4.25
C SER A 69 2.11 -0.53 -4.64
N ARG A 70 2.80 -1.55 -4.12
CA ARG A 70 2.42 -2.96 -4.34
C ARG A 70 1.07 -3.30 -3.70
N LEU A 71 0.80 -2.81 -2.50
CA LEU A 71 -0.49 -3.01 -1.82
C LEU A 71 -1.63 -2.29 -2.55
N GLU A 72 -1.40 -1.09 -3.07
CA GLU A 72 -2.36 -0.35 -3.91
C GLU A 72 -2.72 -1.13 -5.17
N ALA A 73 -1.71 -1.70 -5.85
CA ALA A 73 -1.92 -2.53 -7.03
C ALA A 73 -2.72 -3.82 -6.70
N GLN A 74 -2.39 -4.49 -5.60
CA GLN A 74 -3.12 -5.68 -5.13
C GLN A 74 -4.57 -5.33 -4.80
N ARG A 75 -4.80 -4.25 -4.06
CA ARG A 75 -6.13 -3.75 -3.72
C ARG A 75 -6.95 -3.46 -4.97
N ALA A 76 -6.37 -2.79 -5.97
CA ALA A 76 -7.03 -2.49 -7.23
C ALA A 76 -7.41 -3.77 -7.99
N ALA A 77 -6.52 -4.77 -8.02
CA ALA A 77 -6.81 -6.07 -8.65
C ALA A 77 -7.96 -6.82 -7.96
N VAL A 78 -7.97 -6.83 -6.62
CA VAL A 78 -9.06 -7.45 -5.83
C VAL A 78 -10.38 -6.71 -6.05
N ALA A 79 -10.36 -5.37 -6.04
CA ALA A 79 -11.54 -4.57 -6.32
C ALA A 79 -12.10 -4.83 -7.74
N ALA A 80 -11.23 -4.93 -8.75
CA ALA A 80 -11.63 -5.25 -10.12
C ALA A 80 -12.28 -6.64 -10.22
N ARG A 81 -11.70 -7.65 -9.55
CA ARG A 81 -12.28 -9.00 -9.45
C ARG A 81 -13.65 -8.99 -8.78
N LEU A 82 -13.80 -8.23 -7.69
CA LEU A 82 -15.06 -8.09 -6.98
C LEU A 82 -16.14 -7.46 -7.88
N GLU A 83 -15.79 -6.40 -8.62
CA GLU A 83 -16.70 -5.77 -9.59
C GLU A 83 -17.08 -6.72 -10.74
N GLN A 84 -16.14 -7.50 -11.27
CA GLN A 84 -16.42 -8.52 -12.28
C GLN A 84 -17.39 -9.60 -11.74
N ALA A 85 -17.16 -10.09 -10.52
CA ALA A 85 -18.03 -11.07 -9.89
C ALA A 85 -19.46 -10.54 -9.69
N LYS A 86 -19.62 -9.27 -9.31
CA LYS A 86 -20.94 -8.62 -9.21
C LYS A 86 -21.66 -8.57 -10.55
N ARG A 87 -20.97 -8.17 -11.64
CA ARG A 87 -21.55 -8.09 -12.99
C ARG A 87 -21.99 -9.45 -13.54
N LEU A 88 -21.21 -10.50 -13.29
CA LEU A 88 -21.57 -11.85 -13.70
C LEU A 88 -22.82 -12.35 -12.96
N GLN A 89 -22.94 -12.04 -11.67
CA GLN A 89 -24.13 -12.38 -10.89
C GLN A 89 -25.38 -11.65 -11.39
N SER A 90 -25.29 -10.36 -11.73
CA SER A 90 -26.44 -9.62 -12.28
C SER A 90 -26.85 -10.17 -13.65
N ALA A 91 -25.88 -10.40 -14.56
CA ALA A 91 -26.17 -10.94 -15.89
C ALA A 91 -26.82 -12.33 -15.84
N SER A 92 -26.35 -13.21 -14.95
CA SER A 92 -26.97 -14.52 -14.74
C SER A 92 -28.41 -14.41 -14.22
N ARG A 93 -28.71 -13.40 -13.39
CA ARG A 93 -30.06 -13.19 -12.86
C ARG A 93 -31.02 -12.69 -13.93
N ASP A 94 -30.56 -11.78 -14.79
CA ASP A 94 -31.35 -11.23 -15.90
C ASP A 94 -31.67 -12.31 -16.95
N ALA A 95 -30.70 -13.18 -17.27
CA ALA A 95 -30.90 -14.29 -18.21
C ALA A 95 -31.97 -15.30 -17.74
N ILE A 96 -32.04 -15.58 -16.43
CA ILE A 96 -33.05 -16.47 -15.86
C ILE A 96 -34.44 -15.80 -15.87
N SER A 97 -34.49 -14.48 -15.63
CA SER A 97 -35.75 -13.72 -15.63
C SER A 97 -36.32 -13.52 -17.04
N GLY A 98 -35.48 -13.36 -18.06
CA GLY A 98 -35.91 -13.15 -19.45
C GLY A 98 -36.42 -14.42 -20.15
N ALA A 99 -36.09 -15.61 -19.64
CA ALA A 99 -36.56 -16.88 -20.20
C ALA A 99 -37.98 -17.27 -19.77
N SER A 100 -38.65 -16.46 -18.94
CA SER A 100 -40.00 -16.70 -18.43
C SER A 100 -41.08 -15.83 -19.09
N GLN A 101 -40.80 -15.20 -20.24
CA GLN A 101 -41.74 -14.37 -21.00
C GLN A 101 -42.12 -14.98 -22.34
#